data_AF-A0A7J6H1A9-F1
#
_entry.id   AF-A0A7J6H1A9-F1
#
_cell.length_a   1.000
_cell.length_b   1.000
_cell.length_c   1.000
_cell.angle_alpha   90.00
_cell.angle_beta   90.00
_cell.angle_gamma   90.00
#
_symmetry.space_group_name_H-M   'P 1'
#
loop_
_entity.id
_entity.type
_entity.pdbx_description
1 polymer ?
#
loop_
_entity_poly.entity_id
_entity_poly.type
_entity_poly.pdbx_seq_one_letter_code
_entity_poly.pdbx_strand_id
1 'polypeptide(L)'
;MRRIISETQNLQLSLQRYTGEDLSSLTLGELNELEQVLVHASHNVRARKFEILQQQMENLQRKKQLLEQDNEHIFHLIKEHQAAAAAYEEQNQVHVTKIEEVERMGMNNNNNNNINWNGNVSVLDQFPFSGEVQPSSVLQLATLHDHHNLNPNRLLPTQPNLREYTLN
;
A
#
# COMPACT_ATOMS: atom_id res chain seq x y z
N MET A 1 11.65 32.04 45.65
CA MET A 1 11.64 32.95 44.48
C MET A 1 13.05 33.36 44.04
N ARG A 2 13.89 33.99 44.89
CA ARG A 2 15.27 34.38 44.52
C ARG A 2 16.14 33.27 43.95
N ARG A 3 16.11 32.06 44.55
CA ARG A 3 16.88 30.90 44.10
C ARG A 3 16.55 30.45 42.66
N ILE A 4 15.26 30.45 42.30
CA ILE A 4 14.82 30.03 40.97
C ILE A 4 15.29 31.03 39.93
N ILE A 5 15.20 32.34 40.23
CA ILE A 5 15.67 33.40 39.32
C ILE A 5 17.17 33.26 39.05
N SER A 6 17.98 33.00 40.09
CA SER A 6 19.42 32.79 39.91
C SER A 6 19.74 31.51 39.14
N GLU A 7 19.01 30.41 39.37
CA GLU A 7 19.18 29.17 38.61
C GLU A 7 18.84 29.38 37.13
N THR A 8 17.74 30.08 36.81
CA THR A 8 17.37 30.43 35.44
C THR A 8 18.42 31.32 34.77
N GLN A 9 18.94 32.32 35.48
CA GLN A 9 20.01 33.18 34.96
C GLN A 9 21.29 32.39 34.65
N ASN A 10 21.70 31.48 35.54
CA ASN A 10 22.85 30.62 35.31
C ASN A 10 22.66 29.66 34.12
N LEU A 11 21.45 29.10 33.97
CA LEU A 11 21.08 28.28 32.81
C LEU A 11 21.17 29.09 31.52
N GLN A 12 20.68 30.33 31.52
CA GLN A 12 20.72 31.20 30.36
C GLN A 12 22.16 31.57 29.96
N LEU A 13 23.00 31.92 30.94
CA LEU A 13 24.43 32.16 30.71
C LEU A 13 25.13 30.91 30.18
N SER A 14 24.78 29.73 30.69
CA SER A 14 25.32 28.46 30.19
C SER A 14 24.90 28.20 28.74
N LEU A 15 23.65 28.49 28.39
CA LEU A 15 23.15 28.36 27.02
C LEU A 15 23.91 29.27 26.05
N GLN A 16 24.17 30.52 26.46
CA GLN A 16 24.97 31.48 25.68
C GLN A 16 26.38 30.95 25.40
N ARG A 17 27.03 30.34 26.41
CA ARG A 17 28.35 29.73 26.22
C ARG A 17 28.32 28.61 25.18
N TYR A 18 27.29 27.75 25.21
CA TYR A 18 27.12 26.69 24.19
C TYR A 18 26.83 27.24 22.79
N THR A 19 26.28 28.45 22.65
CA THR A 19 26.08 29.12 21.35
C THR A 19 27.29 29.94 20.90
N GLY A 20 28.33 30.04 21.72
CA GLY A 20 29.56 30.79 21.42
C GLY A 20 29.52 32.26 21.83
N GLU A 21 28.55 32.66 22.66
CA GLU A 21 28.44 34.00 23.22
C GLU A 21 29.22 34.13 24.54
N ASP A 22 29.71 35.35 24.83
CA ASP A 22 30.39 35.73 26.09
C ASP A 22 31.55 34.82 26.54
N LEU A 23 32.38 34.39 25.58
CA LEU A 23 33.50 33.48 25.83
C LEU A 23 34.71 34.14 26.51
N SER A 24 34.77 35.47 26.53
CA SER A 24 35.89 36.24 27.10
C SER A 24 36.02 36.08 28.61
N SER A 25 34.96 35.62 29.28
CA SER A 25 34.94 35.36 30.72
C SER A 25 35.50 33.99 31.11
N LEU A 26 35.73 33.08 30.15
CA LEU A 26 36.23 31.73 30.42
C LEU A 26 37.75 31.67 30.39
N THR A 27 38.30 30.84 31.26
CA THR A 27 39.69 30.42 31.18
C THR A 27 39.91 29.45 30.02
N LEU A 28 41.17 29.28 29.60
CA LEU A 28 41.53 28.34 28.53
C LEU A 28 41.11 26.90 28.86
N GLY A 29 41.18 26.49 30.13
CA GLY A 29 40.77 25.16 30.58
C GLY A 29 39.26 24.94 30.40
N GLU A 30 38.45 25.89 30.86
CA GLU A 30 36.99 25.86 30.72
C GLU A 30 36.56 25.92 29.25
N LEU A 31 37.28 26.67 28.41
CA LEU A 31 37.01 26.73 26.97
C LEU A 31 37.30 25.38 26.28
N ASN A 32 38.39 24.72 26.65
CA ASN A 32 38.73 23.39 26.14
C ASN A 32 37.71 22.32 26.61
N GLU A 33 37.24 22.39 27.85
CA GLU A 33 36.16 21.51 28.33
C GLU A 33 34.85 21.74 27.56
N LEU A 34 34.48 23.01 27.35
CA LEU A 34 33.31 23.39 26.57
C LEU A 34 33.39 22.87 25.13
N GLU A 35 34.56 23.01 24.48
CA GLU A 35 34.81 22.47 23.14
C GLU A 35 34.62 20.95 23.10
N GLN A 36 35.23 20.21 24.05
CA GLN A 36 35.10 18.75 24.10
C GLN A 36 33.64 18.31 24.23
N VAL A 37 32.87 18.97 25.11
CA VAL A 37 31.45 18.67 25.28
C VAL A 37 30.66 18.96 24.01
N LEU A 38 30.91 20.10 23.34
CA LEU A 38 30.24 20.44 22.09
C LEU A 38 30.58 19.49 20.95
N VAL A 39 31.86 19.10 20.83
CA VAL A 39 32.32 18.13 19.83
C VAL A 39 31.65 16.78 20.06
N HIS A 40 31.64 16.30 21.30
CA HIS A 40 31.01 15.02 21.65
C HIS A 40 29.49 15.04 21.42
N ALA A 41 28.80 16.07 21.88
CA ALA A 41 27.36 16.23 21.68
C ALA A 41 26.99 16.33 20.19
N SER A 42 27.75 17.10 19.41
CA SER A 42 27.58 17.22 17.96
C SER A 42 27.80 15.89 17.23
N HIS A 43 28.83 15.14 17.64
CA HIS A 43 29.08 13.79 17.14
C HIS A 43 27.88 12.88 17.41
N ASN A 44 27.37 12.85 18.63
CA ASN A 44 26.23 12.03 19.02
C ASN A 44 24.96 12.39 18.23
N VAL A 45 24.68 13.68 18.06
CA VAL A 45 23.54 14.14 17.24
C VAL A 45 23.70 13.70 15.79
N ARG A 46 24.91 13.79 15.22
CA ARG A 46 25.18 13.38 13.85
C ARG A 46 25.05 11.87 13.67
N ALA A 47 25.62 11.09 14.58
CA ALA A 47 25.50 9.63 14.59
C ALA A 47 24.03 9.21 14.65
N ARG A 48 23.26 9.79 15.58
CA ARG A 48 21.83 9.49 15.70
C ARG A 48 21.02 9.90 14.46
N LYS A 49 21.30 11.06 13.88
CA LYS A 49 20.67 11.47 12.62
C LYS A 49 20.96 10.48 11.50
N PHE A 50 22.19 10.01 11.39
CA PHE A 50 22.59 9.02 10.40
C PHE A 50 21.87 7.68 10.61
N GLU A 51 21.84 7.16 11.84
CA GLU A 51 21.10 5.94 12.19
C GLU A 51 19.62 6.02 11.78
N ILE A 52 18.96 7.12 12.11
CA ILE A 52 17.54 7.33 11.77
C ILE A 52 17.36 7.37 10.25
N LEU A 53 18.22 8.11 9.53
CA LEU A 53 18.15 8.19 8.06
C LEU A 53 18.35 6.83 7.40
N GLN A 54 19.30 6.04 7.89
CA GLN A 54 19.53 4.68 7.40
C GLN A 54 18.30 3.80 7.63
N GLN A 55 17.71 3.84 8.83
CA GLN A 55 16.48 3.10 9.13
C GLN A 55 15.32 3.52 8.21
N GLN A 56 15.18 4.81 7.91
CA GLN A 56 14.15 5.29 6.98
C GLN A 56 14.38 4.77 5.55
N MET A 57 15.63 4.76 5.09
CA MET A 57 15.98 4.24 3.77
C MET A 57 15.65 2.74 3.66
N GLU A 58 16.02 1.95 4.67
CA GLU A 58 15.71 0.51 4.74
C GLU A 58 14.19 0.25 4.78
N ASN A 59 13.44 1.06 5.53
CA ASN A 59 11.98 0.96 5.57
C ASN A 59 11.35 1.24 4.20
N LEU A 60 11.80 2.29 3.51
CA LEU A 60 11.32 2.63 2.18
C LEU A 60 11.67 1.54 1.16
N GLN A 61 12.87 0.97 1.24
CA GLN A 61 13.30 -0.12 0.36
C GLN A 61 12.44 -1.38 0.56
N ARG A 62 12.18 -1.78 1.82
CA ARG A 62 11.26 -2.89 2.12
C ARG A 62 9.86 -2.62 1.60
N LYS A 63 9.34 -1.40 1.79
CA LYS A 63 8.03 -1.00 1.29
C LYS A 63 7.96 -1.08 -0.24
N LYS A 64 9.00 -0.62 -0.92
CA LYS A 64 9.10 -0.70 -2.38
C LYS A 64 9.03 -2.16 -2.84
N GLN A 65 9.83 -3.05 -2.27
CA GLN A 65 9.86 -4.46 -2.64
C GLN A 65 8.50 -5.14 -2.45
N LEU A 66 7.81 -4.85 -1.34
CA LEU A 66 6.47 -5.40 -1.09
C LEU A 66 5.46 -4.93 -2.15
N LEU A 67 5.47 -3.64 -2.49
CA LEU A 67 4.58 -3.10 -3.51
C LEU A 67 4.89 -3.64 -4.91
N GLU A 68 6.17 -3.87 -5.23
CA GLU A 68 6.56 -4.51 -6.49
C GLU A 68 6.03 -5.93 -6.56
N GLN A 69 6.15 -6.71 -5.49
CA GLN A 69 5.60 -8.07 -5.41
C GLN A 69 4.07 -8.10 -5.53
N ASP A 70 3.37 -7.21 -4.83
CA ASP A 70 1.91 -7.10 -4.91
C ASP A 70 1.46 -6.73 -6.33
N ASN A 71 2.17 -5.81 -6.99
CA ASN A 71 1.87 -5.40 -8.36
C ASN A 71 2.10 -6.55 -9.36
N GLU A 72 3.21 -7.29 -9.22
CA GLU A 72 3.46 -8.48 -10.05
C GLU A 72 2.37 -9.52 -9.88
N HIS A 73 1.95 -9.78 -8.63
CA HIS A 73 0.87 -10.71 -8.33
C HIS A 73 -0.47 -10.28 -8.95
N ILE A 74 -0.85 -9.00 -8.81
CA ILE A 74 -2.07 -8.45 -9.43
C ILE A 74 -1.99 -8.54 -10.95
N PHE A 75 -0.83 -8.24 -11.54
CA PHE A 75 -0.63 -8.35 -12.98
C PHE A 75 -0.83 -9.79 -13.46
N HIS A 76 -0.32 -10.78 -12.73
CA HIS A 76 -0.55 -12.18 -13.03
C HIS A 76 -2.03 -12.56 -12.96
N LEU A 77 -2.72 -12.16 -11.88
CA LEU A 77 -4.16 -12.42 -11.74
C LEU A 77 -4.97 -11.81 -12.88
N ILE A 78 -4.68 -10.57 -13.29
CA ILE A 78 -5.36 -9.91 -14.42
C ILE A 78 -5.14 -10.71 -15.70
N LYS A 79 -3.90 -11.13 -15.96
CA LYS A 79 -3.55 -11.90 -17.16
C LYS A 79 -4.26 -13.25 -17.19
N GLU A 80 -4.33 -13.95 -16.05
CA GLU A 80 -5.05 -15.21 -15.92
C GLU A 80 -6.55 -15.03 -16.18
N HIS A 81 -7.17 -14.00 -15.60
CA HIS A 81 -8.57 -13.69 -15.84
C HIS A 81 -8.85 -13.35 -17.31
N GLN A 82 -7.99 -12.59 -17.97
CA GLN A 82 -8.11 -12.28 -19.40
C GLN A 82 -8.00 -13.54 -20.28
N ALA A 83 -7.05 -14.43 -19.97
CA ALA A 83 -6.89 -15.70 -20.69
C ALA A 83 -8.11 -16.60 -20.50
N ALA A 84 -8.65 -16.68 -19.28
CA ALA A 84 -9.87 -17.44 -18.99
C ALA A 84 -11.07 -16.87 -19.77
N ALA A 85 -11.26 -15.55 -19.78
CA ALA A 85 -12.34 -14.90 -20.53
C ALA A 85 -12.25 -15.20 -22.04
N ALA A 86 -11.06 -15.10 -22.64
CA ALA A 86 -10.85 -15.43 -24.05
C ALA A 86 -11.15 -16.92 -24.36
N ALA A 87 -10.79 -17.84 -23.47
CA ALA A 87 -11.08 -19.27 -23.64
C ALA A 87 -12.59 -19.57 -23.59
N TYR A 88 -13.34 -18.89 -22.72
CA TYR A 88 -14.81 -19.01 -22.68
C TYR A 88 -15.47 -18.47 -23.95
N GLU A 89 -14.96 -17.36 -24.51
CA GLU A 89 -15.44 -16.81 -25.78
C GLU A 89 -15.16 -17.75 -26.96
N GLU A 90 -13.98 -18.38 -27.01
CA GLU A 90 -13.62 -19.35 -28.04
C GLU A 90 -14.49 -20.61 -27.96
N GLN A 91 -14.73 -21.14 -26.76
CA GLN A 91 -15.60 -22.30 -26.57
C GLN A 91 -17.04 -22.03 -27.02
N ASN A 92 -17.57 -20.84 -26.72
CA ASN A 92 -18.90 -20.42 -27.19
C ASN A 92 -18.95 -20.28 -28.71
N GLN A 93 -17.93 -19.68 -29.34
CA GLN A 93 -17.87 -19.59 -30.80
C GLN A 93 -17.80 -20.96 -31.49
N VAL A 94 -17.05 -21.91 -30.92
CA VAL A 94 -16.98 -23.30 -31.42
C VAL A 94 -18.30 -24.05 -31.22
N HIS A 95 -19.03 -23.81 -30.13
CA HIS A 95 -20.37 -24.37 -29.95
C HIS A 95 -21.39 -23.79 -30.94
N VAL A 96 -21.38 -22.47 -31.14
CA VAL A 96 -22.28 -21.82 -32.11
C VAL A 96 -22.01 -22.29 -33.53
N THR A 97 -20.75 -22.36 -33.98
CA THR A 97 -20.42 -22.87 -35.32
C THR A 97 -20.77 -24.35 -35.51
N LYS A 98 -20.60 -25.19 -34.48
CA LYS A 98 -21.02 -26.60 -34.53
C LYS A 98 -22.54 -26.75 -34.62
N ILE A 99 -23.31 -25.92 -33.91
CA ILE A 99 -24.78 -25.92 -33.98
C ILE A 99 -25.24 -25.46 -35.37
N GLU A 100 -24.69 -24.35 -35.87
CA GLU A 100 -24.99 -23.85 -37.23
C GLU A 100 -24.65 -24.88 -38.31
N GLU A 101 -23.57 -25.66 -38.15
CA GLU A 101 -23.19 -26.71 -39.10
C GLU A 101 -24.12 -27.93 -39.07
N VAL A 102 -24.64 -28.31 -37.89
CA VAL A 102 -25.69 -29.32 -37.75
C VAL A 102 -27.00 -28.83 -38.38
N GLU A 103 -27.37 -27.56 -38.21
CA GLU A 103 -28.55 -26.96 -38.85
C GLU A 103 -28.43 -26.91 -40.37
N ARG A 104 -27.24 -26.60 -40.92
CA ARG A 104 -26.97 -26.66 -42.37
C ARG A 104 -27.08 -28.09 -42.93
N MET A 105 -26.74 -29.12 -42.16
CA MET A 105 -26.90 -30.52 -42.58
C MET A 105 -28.34 -31.06 -42.43
N GLY A 106 -29.20 -30.41 -41.64
CA GLY A 106 -30.59 -30.84 -41.37
C GLY A 106 -31.65 -30.43 -42.39
N MET A 107 -31.32 -29.60 -43.38
CA MET A 107 -32.29 -28.98 -44.31
C MET A 107 -32.86 -29.90 -45.42
N ASN A 108 -32.70 -31.23 -45.35
CA ASN A 108 -33.16 -32.13 -46.43
C ASN A 108 -34.10 -33.28 -46.01
N ASN A 109 -34.85 -33.16 -44.91
CA ASN A 109 -35.94 -34.10 -44.62
C ASN A 109 -37.18 -33.37 -44.11
N ASN A 110 -38.02 -32.99 -45.08
CA ASN A 110 -39.34 -32.45 -44.81
C ASN A 110 -40.32 -33.62 -44.69
N ASN A 111 -40.75 -33.95 -43.47
CA ASN A 111 -42.04 -34.62 -43.30
C ASN A 111 -42.66 -34.26 -41.95
N ASN A 112 -43.73 -33.48 -42.07
CA ASN A 112 -44.85 -33.30 -41.16
C ASN A 112 -44.88 -34.25 -39.95
N ASN A 113 -44.66 -33.71 -38.76
CA ASN A 113 -45.49 -33.97 -37.60
C ASN A 113 -45.30 -32.83 -36.58
N ASN A 114 -46.39 -32.10 -36.34
CA ASN A 114 -46.53 -31.13 -35.27
C ASN A 114 -46.26 -31.81 -33.92
N ILE A 115 -45.08 -31.59 -33.35
CA ILE A 115 -44.82 -31.78 -31.92
C ILE A 115 -44.37 -30.43 -31.38
N ASN A 116 -45.32 -29.76 -30.74
CA ASN A 116 -45.18 -28.61 -29.88
C ASN A 116 -44.04 -28.82 -28.86
N TRP A 117 -42.91 -28.13 -29.05
CA TRP A 117 -41.89 -27.89 -28.02
C TRP A 117 -42.06 -26.49 -27.41
N ASN A 118 -43.25 -26.18 -26.89
CA ASN A 118 -43.39 -25.17 -25.84
C ASN A 118 -42.82 -25.75 -24.54
N GLY A 119 -41.51 -25.62 -24.34
CA GLY A 119 -40.87 -26.03 -23.10
C GLY A 119 -39.37 -25.79 -23.13
N ASN A 120 -38.97 -24.58 -22.72
CA ASN A 120 -37.62 -24.14 -22.28
C ASN A 120 -36.98 -22.95 -23.01
N VAL A 121 -37.75 -22.04 -23.59
CA VAL A 121 -37.23 -20.69 -23.93
C VAL A 121 -37.31 -19.73 -22.72
N SER A 122 -37.99 -20.09 -21.63
CA SER A 122 -38.31 -19.14 -20.55
C SER A 122 -37.31 -19.07 -19.39
N VAL A 123 -36.23 -19.85 -19.37
CA VAL A 123 -35.26 -19.79 -18.24
C VAL A 123 -34.30 -18.60 -18.36
N LEU A 124 -34.05 -18.10 -19.57
CA LEU A 124 -33.14 -16.97 -19.75
C LEU A 124 -33.82 -15.62 -19.42
N ASP A 125 -35.14 -15.54 -19.52
CA ASP A 125 -35.94 -14.35 -19.16
C ASP A 125 -36.22 -14.24 -17.64
N GLN A 126 -35.77 -15.20 -16.82
CA GLN A 126 -36.00 -15.20 -15.38
C GLN A 126 -34.88 -14.53 -14.56
N PHE A 127 -33.82 -14.05 -15.21
CA PHE A 127 -32.88 -13.14 -14.55
C PHE A 127 -33.19 -11.71 -14.96
N PRO A 128 -33.76 -10.88 -14.06
CA PRO A 128 -33.88 -9.47 -14.33
C PRO A 128 -32.46 -8.89 -14.33
N PHE A 129 -31.91 -8.64 -15.51
CA PHE A 129 -30.77 -7.73 -15.64
C PHE A 129 -31.32 -6.30 -15.45
N SER A 130 -31.72 -5.98 -14.21
CA SER A 130 -32.11 -4.64 -13.83
C SER A 130 -30.85 -3.82 -13.63
N GLY A 131 -30.48 -3.06 -14.66
CA GLY A 131 -29.36 -2.14 -14.57
C GLY A 131 -28.87 -1.64 -15.91
N GLU A 132 -29.74 -0.99 -16.69
CA GLU A 132 -29.26 0.08 -17.55
C GLU A 132 -28.60 1.15 -16.68
N VAL A 133 -27.27 1.11 -16.59
CA VAL A 133 -26.45 2.32 -16.47
C VAL A 133 -25.29 2.18 -17.44
N GLN A 134 -25.20 3.17 -18.32
CA GLN A 134 -24.18 3.53 -19.31
C GLN A 134 -22.76 2.93 -19.15
N PRO A 135 -21.96 2.90 -20.26
CA PRO A 135 -20.55 2.55 -20.19
C PRO A 135 -19.78 3.63 -19.43
N SER A 136 -19.68 3.50 -18.11
CA SER A 136 -18.81 4.35 -17.31
C SER A 136 -17.39 3.81 -17.36
N SER A 137 -16.59 4.48 -18.17
CA SER A 137 -15.18 4.70 -17.94
C SER A 137 -14.80 4.68 -16.44
N VAL A 138 -13.74 3.94 -16.13
CA VAL A 138 -12.88 4.11 -14.94
C VAL A 138 -13.39 3.48 -13.62
N LEU A 139 -12.67 2.43 -13.18
CA LEU A 139 -12.44 1.99 -11.78
C LEU A 139 -13.67 1.59 -10.93
N GLN A 140 -13.93 0.28 -10.81
CA GLN A 140 -14.64 -0.31 -9.66
C GLN A 140 -13.86 -1.51 -9.13
N LEU A 141 -12.79 -1.22 -8.37
CA LEU A 141 -12.05 -2.19 -7.57
C LEU A 141 -12.37 -1.98 -6.08
N ALA A 142 -13.65 -2.10 -5.69
CA ALA A 142 -14.05 -2.04 -4.28
C ALA A 142 -15.51 -2.46 -4.11
N THR A 143 -15.81 -3.77 -4.13
CA THR A 143 -16.95 -4.34 -3.36
C THR A 143 -16.85 -5.86 -3.36
N LEU A 144 -15.92 -6.41 -2.59
CA LEU A 144 -16.11 -7.73 -1.99
C LEU A 144 -15.94 -7.57 -0.49
N HIS A 145 -17.07 -7.47 0.19
CA HIS A 145 -17.17 -7.76 1.61
C HIS A 145 -17.18 -9.28 1.75
N ASP A 146 -15.99 -9.88 1.89
CA ASP A 146 -15.87 -11.19 2.51
C ASP A 146 -14.87 -11.13 3.66
N HIS A 147 -15.33 -11.65 4.79
CA HIS A 147 -14.75 -11.50 6.11
C HIS A 147 -13.64 -12.53 6.32
N HIS A 148 -12.42 -12.25 5.86
CA HIS A 148 -11.24 -13.01 6.29
C HIS A 148 -10.06 -12.07 6.56
N ASN A 149 -10.09 -11.45 7.75
CA ASN A 149 -9.02 -11.48 8.75
C ASN A 149 -7.56 -11.68 8.24
N LEU A 150 -7.04 -10.84 7.36
CA LEU A 150 -5.62 -10.78 7.02
C LEU A 150 -5.20 -9.35 6.70
N ASN A 151 -5.07 -8.53 7.74
CA ASN A 151 -4.14 -7.41 7.65
C ASN A 151 -3.50 -7.10 9.02
N PRO A 152 -2.54 -7.91 9.49
CA PRO A 152 -1.70 -7.53 10.62
C PRO A 152 -0.69 -6.42 10.24
N ASN A 153 -0.61 -6.03 8.96
CA ASN A 153 0.48 -5.20 8.44
C ASN A 153 0.08 -3.75 8.11
N ARG A 154 -1.09 -3.27 8.56
CA ARG A 154 -1.36 -1.83 8.59
C ARG A 154 -0.57 -1.18 9.73
N LEU A 155 0.76 -1.18 9.60
CA LEU A 155 1.62 -0.32 10.42
C LEU A 155 1.29 1.12 10.04
N LEU A 156 0.62 1.82 10.95
CA LEU A 156 0.29 3.23 10.86
C LEU A 156 1.53 4.03 10.40
N PRO A 157 1.37 5.03 9.52
CA PRO A 157 2.45 5.96 9.19
C PRO A 157 2.61 6.94 10.36
N THR A 158 3.16 6.46 11.47
CA THR A 158 3.60 7.24 12.63
C THR A 158 3.99 6.22 13.67
N GLN A 159 5.26 5.84 13.76
CA GLN A 159 6.05 5.86 15.00
C GLN A 159 7.52 5.74 14.61
N PRO A 160 8.39 6.72 14.91
CA PRO A 160 9.80 6.39 15.03
C PRO A 160 9.87 5.40 16.20
N ASN A 161 10.43 4.21 16.00
CA ASN A 161 10.72 3.31 17.10
C ASN A 161 11.76 3.98 18.01
N LEU A 162 11.30 4.85 18.91
CA LEU A 162 12.03 5.25 20.10
C LEU A 162 12.09 3.99 20.96
N ARG A 163 13.13 3.18 20.71
CA ARG A 163 13.50 2.11 21.63
C ARG A 163 13.61 2.75 23.01
N GLU A 164 12.69 2.39 23.90
CA GLU A 164 12.76 2.77 25.31
C GLU A 164 14.10 2.28 25.83
N TYR A 165 14.97 3.22 26.21
CA TYR A 165 16.19 2.89 26.91
C TYR A 165 15.78 2.36 28.28
N THR A 166 15.77 1.05 28.46
CA THR A 166 15.79 0.44 29.79
C THR A 166 17.16 0.73 30.39
N LEU A 167 17.18 1.66 31.34
CA LEU A 167 18.34 1.97 32.17
C LEU A 167 18.62 0.75 33.07
N ASN A 168 19.77 0.09 32.87
CA ASN A 168 20.40 -0.78 33.86
C ASN A 168 21.69 -0.12 34.32
#